data_AF-C0KZ23-F1
#
_entry.id   AF-C0KZ23-F1
#
_cell.length_a   1.000
_cell.length_b   1.000
_cell.length_c   1.000
_cell.angle_alpha   90.00
_cell.angle_beta   90.00
_cell.angle_gamma   90.00
#
_symmetry.space_group_name_H-M   'P 1'
#
loop_
_entity.id
_entity.type
_entity.pdbx_description
1 polymer ?
#
loop_
_entity_poly.entity_id
_entity_poly.type
_entity_poly.pdbx_seq_one_letter_code
_entity_poly.pdbx_strand_id
1 'polypeptide(L)'
;SRILYTEKVACVVPSECVKHCGTEVGCSNYAYPLLVMELMPSGLRGLMLSVMLASLMSSLTSIFNSASTLFTMDLYTKIRKQASEKELLIAGRLFIILLIVISIVWVPLVQVAQNGQLFHYIESISSYLGPPIA
;
A
#
# COMPACT_ATOMS: atom_id res chain seq x y z
N SER A 1 20.71 23.71 -14.06
CA SER A 1 19.53 22.98 -13.55
C SER A 1 19.72 22.78 -12.05
N ARG A 2 19.17 23.68 -11.21
CA ARG A 2 19.19 23.49 -9.75
C ARG A 2 18.06 22.53 -9.39
N ILE A 3 18.42 21.40 -8.78
CA ILE A 3 17.45 20.45 -8.23
C ILE A 3 16.74 21.17 -7.08
N LEU A 4 15.45 21.44 -7.21
CA LEU A 4 14.66 22.04 -6.14
C LEU A 4 14.49 21.01 -5.01
N TYR A 5 14.69 21.45 -3.75
CA TYR A 5 14.46 20.68 -2.52
C TYR A 5 15.38 19.47 -2.27
N THR A 6 16.69 19.56 -2.55
CA THR A 6 17.68 18.50 -2.24
C THR A 6 17.60 18.03 -0.78
N GLU A 7 17.54 18.95 0.18
CA GLU A 7 17.54 18.58 1.61
C GLU A 7 16.24 17.90 2.09
N LYS A 8 15.13 18.06 1.34
CA LYS A 8 13.83 17.44 1.69
C LYS A 8 13.53 16.17 0.91
N VAL A 9 14.09 16.02 -0.28
CA VAL A 9 13.78 14.94 -1.22
C VAL A 9 14.95 13.97 -1.40
N ALA A 10 16.17 14.51 -1.39
CA ALA A 10 17.42 13.78 -1.63
C ALA A 10 18.40 13.94 -0.46
N CYS A 11 17.89 13.96 0.78
CA CYS A 11 18.73 14.09 1.96
C CYS A 11 19.76 12.94 1.98
N VAL A 12 21.03 13.31 2.15
CA VAL A 12 22.15 12.35 2.24
C VAL A 12 22.60 12.19 3.70
N VAL A 13 22.25 13.15 4.55
CA VAL A 13 22.67 13.20 5.96
C VAL A 13 21.61 12.53 6.85
N PRO A 14 21.94 11.41 7.55
CA PRO A 14 20.96 10.62 8.31
C PRO A 14 20.17 11.41 9.35
N SER A 15 20.81 12.36 10.05
CA SER A 15 20.16 13.18 11.08
C SER A 15 19.12 14.14 10.52
N GLU A 16 19.34 14.68 9.32
CA GLU A 16 18.34 15.52 8.64
C GLU A 16 17.22 14.66 8.02
N CYS A 17 17.56 13.49 7.49
CA CYS A 17 16.58 12.53 6.97
C CYS A 17 15.60 12.07 8.06
N VAL A 18 16.08 11.75 9.27
CA VAL A 18 15.20 11.38 10.39
C VAL A 18 14.30 12.54 10.79
N LYS A 19 14.84 13.77 10.82
CA LYS A 19 14.07 14.97 11.19
C LYS A 19 12.94 15.27 10.21
N HIS A 20 13.16 15.05 8.91
CA HIS A 20 12.17 15.40 7.89
C HIS A 20 11.27 14.23 7.47
N CYS A 21 11.77 13.00 7.55
CA CYS A 21 11.14 11.81 6.93
C CYS A 21 10.98 10.64 7.90
N GLY A 22 11.50 10.75 9.13
CA GLY A 22 11.39 9.70 10.15
C GLY A 22 12.26 8.46 9.86
N THR A 23 13.13 8.54 8.86
CA THR A 23 13.90 7.41 8.33
C THR A 23 15.34 7.86 8.06
N GLU A 24 16.32 7.02 8.36
CA GLU A 24 17.75 7.35 8.16
C GLU A 24 18.19 7.19 6.70
N VAL A 25 17.42 6.42 5.91
CA VAL A 25 17.76 5.99 4.55
C VAL A 25 17.25 6.94 3.45
N GLY A 26 16.57 8.02 3.81
CA GLY A 26 16.09 9.04 2.89
C GLY A 26 14.58 9.11 2.70
N CYS A 27 14.14 10.15 1.96
CA CYS A 27 12.75 10.61 1.86
C CYS A 27 11.98 10.11 0.63
N SER A 28 12.47 9.04 -0.03
CA SER A 28 11.98 8.61 -1.35
C SER A 28 10.46 8.39 -1.41
N ASN A 29 9.86 7.79 -0.37
CA ASN A 29 8.41 7.51 -0.33
C ASN A 29 7.53 8.79 -0.27
N TYR A 30 8.08 9.90 0.26
CA TYR A 30 7.37 11.18 0.40
C TYR A 30 7.74 12.19 -0.70
N ALA A 31 8.79 11.92 -1.45
CA ALA A 31 9.32 12.78 -2.51
C ALA A 31 8.25 13.17 -3.54
N TYR A 32 7.56 12.18 -4.10
CA TYR A 32 6.59 12.40 -5.17
C TYR A 32 5.38 13.24 -4.70
N PRO A 33 4.69 12.90 -3.59
CA PRO A 33 3.64 13.76 -3.03
C PRO A 33 4.13 15.17 -2.71
N LEU A 34 5.32 15.32 -2.13
CA LEU A 34 5.85 16.63 -1.74
C LEU A 34 6.09 17.54 -2.96
N LEU A 35 6.68 16.98 -4.03
CA LEU A 35 6.91 17.71 -5.27
C LEU A 35 5.60 18.15 -5.93
N VAL A 36 4.58 17.28 -5.92
CA VAL A 36 3.23 17.59 -6.43
C VAL A 36 2.61 18.75 -5.65
N MET A 37 2.76 18.77 -4.33
CA MET A 37 2.19 19.81 -3.47
C MET A 37 2.86 21.17 -3.64
N GLU A 38 4.16 21.19 -3.92
CA GLU A 38 5.00 22.37 -3.88
C GLU A 38 5.20 23.02 -5.26
N LEU A 39 5.19 22.24 -6.34
CA LEU A 39 5.44 22.73 -7.70
C LEU A 39 4.17 23.06 -8.50
N MET A 40 3.02 22.47 -8.17
CA MET A 40 1.80 22.64 -8.98
C MET A 40 0.93 23.82 -8.55
N PRO A 41 0.31 24.52 -9.52
CA PRO A 41 -0.58 25.64 -9.24
C PRO A 41 -1.87 25.21 -8.54
N SER A 42 -2.50 26.16 -7.85
CA SER A 42 -3.79 25.99 -7.19
C SER A 42 -4.85 25.47 -8.17
N GLY A 43 -5.59 24.44 -7.77
CA GLY A 43 -6.52 23.70 -8.62
C GLY A 43 -5.95 22.36 -9.10
N LEU A 44 -4.80 22.37 -9.79
CA LEU A 44 -4.17 21.15 -10.30
C LEU A 44 -3.63 20.26 -9.18
N ARG A 45 -3.16 20.87 -8.09
CA ARG A 45 -2.75 20.17 -6.85
C ARG A 45 -3.89 19.29 -6.30
N GLY A 46 -5.11 19.83 -6.24
CA GLY A 46 -6.28 19.08 -5.76
C GLY A 46 -6.68 17.94 -6.70
N LEU A 47 -6.59 18.19 -8.01
CA LEU A 47 -6.86 17.17 -9.02
C LEU A 47 -5.90 15.98 -8.88
N MET A 48 -4.60 16.25 -8.78
CA MET A 48 -3.58 15.21 -8.70
C MET A 48 -3.68 14.38 -7.43
N LEU A 49 -3.91 15.01 -6.26
CA LEU A 49 -4.16 14.27 -5.02
C LEU A 49 -5.40 13.38 -5.13
N SER A 50 -6.48 13.89 -5.74
CA SER A 50 -7.71 13.13 -5.92
C SER A 50 -7.48 11.92 -6.83
N VAL A 51 -6.74 12.08 -7.93
CA VAL A 51 -6.38 10.98 -8.84
C VAL A 51 -5.52 9.93 -8.14
N MET A 52 -4.54 10.34 -7.33
CA MET A 52 -3.70 9.42 -6.56
C MET A 52 -4.52 8.61 -5.55
N LEU A 53 -5.43 9.26 -4.81
CA LEU A 53 -6.30 8.56 -3.87
C LEU A 53 -7.29 7.63 -4.60
N ALA A 54 -7.84 8.07 -5.72
CA ALA A 54 -8.74 7.27 -6.55
C ALA A 54 -8.05 6.04 -7.12
N SER A 55 -6.81 6.17 -7.62
CA SER A 55 -6.05 5.04 -8.14
C SER A 55 -5.73 4.03 -7.04
N LEU A 56 -5.34 4.50 -5.85
CA LEU A 56 -5.11 3.65 -4.69
C LEU A 56 -6.37 2.88 -4.28
N MET A 57 -7.52 3.56 -4.17
CA MET A 57 -8.79 2.93 -3.82
C MET A 57 -9.23 1.91 -4.86
N SER A 58 -9.01 2.19 -6.15
CA SER A 58 -9.31 1.26 -7.24
C SER A 58 -8.48 -0.01 -7.14
N SER A 59 -7.16 0.10 -6.95
CA SER A 59 -6.27 -1.04 -6.77
C SER A 59 -6.63 -1.87 -5.53
N LEU A 60 -6.88 -1.22 -4.39
CA LEU A 60 -7.29 -1.91 -3.16
C LEU A 60 -8.62 -2.65 -3.35
N THR A 61 -9.60 -2.01 -3.97
CA THR A 61 -10.91 -2.61 -4.26
C THR A 61 -10.76 -3.83 -5.16
N SER A 62 -9.93 -3.75 -6.20
CA SER A 62 -9.66 -4.88 -7.10
C SER A 62 -9.01 -6.06 -6.36
N ILE A 63 -8.01 -5.80 -5.52
CA ILE A 63 -7.32 -6.83 -4.73
C ILE A 63 -8.30 -7.51 -3.75
N PHE A 64 -9.06 -6.73 -2.98
CA PHE A 64 -10.00 -7.29 -2.00
C PHE A 64 -11.15 -8.05 -2.64
N ASN A 65 -11.68 -7.59 -3.77
CA ASN A 65 -12.73 -8.30 -4.50
C ASN A 65 -12.22 -9.62 -5.08
N SER A 66 -10.98 -9.64 -5.59
CA SER A 66 -10.36 -10.85 -6.12
C SER A 66 -10.09 -11.87 -5.00
N ALA A 67 -9.51 -11.42 -3.87
CA ALA A 67 -9.28 -12.26 -2.70
C ALA A 67 -10.60 -12.80 -2.11
N SER A 68 -11.64 -11.97 -2.05
CA SER A 68 -12.98 -12.39 -1.62
C SER A 68 -13.57 -13.46 -2.53
N THR A 69 -13.37 -13.35 -3.85
CA THR A 69 -13.87 -14.33 -4.82
C THR A 69 -13.14 -15.67 -4.68
N LEU A 70 -11.81 -15.64 -4.53
CA LEU A 70 -11.02 -16.85 -4.25
C LEU A 70 -11.47 -17.50 -2.93
N PHE A 71 -11.65 -16.71 -1.87
CA PHE A 71 -12.12 -17.24 -0.59
C PHE A 71 -13.51 -17.87 -0.71
N THR A 72 -14.47 -17.21 -1.36
CA THR A 72 -15.82 -17.73 -1.47
C THR A 72 -15.90 -18.94 -2.39
N MET A 73 -15.25 -18.91 -3.54
CA MET A 73 -15.35 -19.96 -4.56
C MET A 73 -14.44 -21.16 -4.29
N ASP A 74 -13.26 -20.98 -3.69
CA ASP A 74 -12.30 -22.08 -3.49
C ASP A 74 -12.33 -22.67 -2.07
N LEU A 75 -12.62 -21.85 -1.05
CA LEU A 75 -12.61 -22.29 0.34
C LEU A 75 -14.03 -22.49 0.89
N TYR A 76 -14.91 -21.49 0.72
CA TYR A 76 -16.23 -21.52 1.34
C TYR A 76 -17.16 -22.58 0.73
N THR A 77 -17.16 -22.76 -0.59
CA THR A 77 -17.90 -23.84 -1.28
C THR A 77 -17.38 -25.24 -0.91
N LYS A 78 -16.09 -25.39 -0.59
CA LYS A 78 -15.48 -26.64 -0.14
C LYS A 78 -15.96 -27.06 1.25
N ILE A 79 -16.09 -26.08 2.15
CA ILE A 79 -16.60 -26.28 3.51
C ILE A 79 -18.12 -26.49 3.49
N ARG A 80 -18.84 -25.75 2.64
CA ARG A 80 -20.31 -25.80 2.55
C ARG A 80 -20.77 -26.10 1.12
N LYS A 81 -20.99 -27.39 0.85
CA LYS A 81 -21.32 -27.94 -0.50
C LYS A 81 -22.65 -27.45 -1.11
N GLN A 82 -23.56 -26.88 -0.32
CA GLN A 82 -24.81 -26.26 -0.78
C GLN A 82 -24.95 -24.84 -0.20
N ALA A 83 -24.02 -23.96 -0.53
CA ALA A 83 -24.14 -22.54 -0.17
C ALA A 83 -25.12 -21.83 -1.12
N SER A 84 -26.06 -21.06 -0.58
CA SER A 84 -26.91 -20.16 -1.38
C SER A 84 -26.11 -18.95 -1.86
N GLU A 85 -26.46 -18.37 -3.02
CA GLU A 85 -25.81 -17.16 -3.55
C GLU A 85 -25.79 -16.01 -2.53
N LYS A 86 -26.87 -15.86 -1.75
CA LYS A 86 -26.95 -14.83 -0.70
C LYS A 86 -25.94 -15.06 0.42
N GLU A 87 -25.72 -16.31 0.82
CA GLU A 87 -24.73 -16.67 1.83
C GLU A 87 -23.31 -16.41 1.32
N LEU A 88 -23.06 -16.70 0.04
CA LEU A 88 -21.77 -16.45 -0.60
C LEU A 88 -21.43 -14.95 -0.63
N LEU A 89 -22.40 -14.10 -0.95
CA LEU A 89 -22.25 -12.64 -0.94
C LEU A 89 -21.99 -12.09 0.47
N ILE A 90 -22.69 -12.61 1.49
CA ILE A 90 -22.49 -12.19 2.88
C ILE A 90 -21.11 -12.63 3.39
N ALA A 91 -20.71 -13.88 3.12
CA ALA A 91 -19.40 -14.40 3.50
C ALA A 91 -18.26 -13.61 2.84
N GLY A 92 -18.40 -13.26 1.56
CA GLY A 92 -17.44 -12.42 0.85
C GLY A 92 -17.31 -11.02 1.46
N ARG A 93 -18.43 -10.34 1.75
CA ARG A 93 -18.41 -9.03 2.41
C ARG A 93 -17.77 -9.08 3.79
N LEU A 94 -18.05 -10.12 4.58
CA LEU A 94 -17.45 -10.30 5.90
C LEU A 94 -15.93 -10.52 5.80
N PHE A 95 -15.50 -11.30 4.80
CA PHE A 95 -14.09 -11.54 4.53
C PHE A 95 -13.34 -10.25 4.14
N ILE A 96 -13.95 -9.40 3.31
CA ILE A 96 -13.38 -8.08 2.96
C ILE A 96 -13.17 -7.23 4.21
N ILE A 97 -14.17 -7.15 5.11
CA ILE A 97 -14.05 -6.40 6.36
C ILE A 97 -12.90 -6.96 7.21
N LEU A 98 -12.80 -8.28 7.32
CA LEU A 98 -11.74 -8.96 8.06
C LEU A 98 -10.35 -8.62 7.48
N LEU A 99 -10.19 -8.68 6.15
CA LEU A 99 -8.95 -8.32 5.46
C LEU A 99 -8.54 -6.86 5.69
N ILE A 100 -9.50 -5.93 5.70
CA ILE A 100 -9.24 -4.52 5.98
C ILE A 100 -8.72 -4.35 7.42
N VAL A 101 -9.34 -5.00 8.40
CA VAL A 101 -8.91 -4.94 9.80
C VAL A 101 -7.49 -5.48 9.95
N ILE A 102 -7.18 -6.65 9.37
CA ILE A 102 -5.83 -7.22 9.40
C ILE A 102 -4.83 -6.27 8.75
N SER A 103 -5.19 -5.68 7.60
CA SER A 103 -4.32 -4.74 6.88
C SER A 103 -3.97 -3.51 7.72
N ILE A 104 -4.95 -2.91 8.42
CA ILE A 104 -4.73 -1.76 9.32
C ILE A 104 -3.82 -2.14 10.48
N VAL A 105 -4.00 -3.33 11.07
CA VAL A 105 -3.14 -3.85 12.14
C VAL A 105 -1.73 -4.15 11.65
N TRP A 106 -1.57 -4.50 10.37
CA TRP A 106 -0.27 -4.79 9.77
C TRP A 106 0.59 -3.54 9.51
N VAL A 107 -0.03 -2.38 9.29
CA VAL A 107 0.68 -1.10 9.05
C VAL A 107 1.73 -0.78 10.14
N PRO A 108 1.40 -0.72 11.45
CA PRO A 108 2.37 -0.40 12.48
C PRO A 108 3.48 -1.45 12.60
N LEU A 109 3.17 -2.73 12.34
CA LEU A 109 4.15 -3.80 12.35
C LEU A 109 5.26 -3.57 11.31
N VAL A 110 4.87 -3.16 10.10
CA VAL A 110 5.82 -2.85 9.02
C VAL A 110 6.63 -1.60 9.34
N GLN A 111 6.04 -0.58 9.98
CA GLN A 111 6.74 0.64 10.36
C GLN A 111 7.86 0.39 11.38
N VAL A 112 7.61 -0.49 12.36
CA VAL A 112 8.61 -0.85 13.38
C VAL A 112 9.72 -1.73 12.79
N ALA A 113 9.41 -2.55 11.79
CA ALA A 113 10.35 -3.53 11.28
C ALA A 113 11.46 -2.99 10.36
N GLN A 114 11.29 -1.84 9.68
CA GLN A 114 12.13 -1.54 8.49
C GLN A 114 12.60 -0.09 8.30
N ASN A 115 12.52 0.81 9.28
CA ASN A 115 13.19 2.14 9.27
C ASN A 115 13.14 2.94 7.93
N GLY A 116 12.10 2.74 7.09
CA GLY A 116 11.90 3.47 5.84
C GLY A 116 12.06 2.71 4.51
N GLN A 117 12.48 1.46 4.49
CA GLN A 117 12.72 0.70 3.24
C GLN A 117 11.52 -0.15 2.77
N LEU A 118 10.38 0.50 2.49
CA LEU A 118 9.16 -0.18 2.00
C LEU A 118 9.41 -1.01 0.72
N PHE A 119 10.29 -0.55 -0.17
CA PHE A 119 10.58 -1.25 -1.43
C PHE A 119 11.31 -2.58 -1.18
N HIS A 120 12.33 -2.60 -0.31
CA HIS A 120 13.02 -3.84 0.06
C HIS A 120 12.11 -4.83 0.80
N TYR A 121 11.16 -4.34 1.59
CA TYR A 121 10.13 -5.19 2.20
C TYR A 121 9.25 -5.88 1.14
N ILE A 122 8.73 -5.12 0.16
CA ILE A 122 7.91 -5.69 -0.92
C ILE A 122 8.71 -6.72 -1.72
N GLU A 123 9.95 -6.42 -2.08
CA GLU A 123 10.82 -7.37 -2.80
C GLU A 123 11.11 -8.63 -1.99
N SER A 124 11.37 -8.50 -0.67
CA SER A 124 11.60 -9.66 0.19
C SER A 124 10.39 -10.59 0.26
N ILE A 125 9.18 -10.04 0.37
CA ILE A 125 7.95 -10.83 0.39
C ILE A 125 7.68 -11.45 -0.98
N SER A 126 7.84 -10.70 -2.05
CA SER A 126 7.73 -11.24 -3.42
C SER A 126 8.77 -12.33 -3.68
N SER A 127 9.96 -12.24 -3.09
CA SER A 127 10.98 -13.30 -3.15
C SER A 127 10.61 -14.54 -2.34
N TYR A 128 9.92 -14.39 -1.20
CA TYR A 128 9.45 -15.54 -0.41
C TYR A 128 8.25 -16.25 -1.04
N LEU A 129 7.40 -15.52 -1.77
CA LEU A 129 6.21 -16.06 -2.43
C LEU A 129 6.45 -16.43 -3.91
N GLY A 130 7.50 -15.90 -4.52
CA GLY A 130 7.95 -16.24 -5.86
C GLY A 130 8.49 -17.67 -5.95
N PRO A 131 8.52 -18.28 -7.16
CA PRO A 131 9.06 -19.62 -7.33
C PRO A 131 10.53 -19.67 -6.89
N PRO A 132 11.02 -20.79 -6.32
CA PRO A 132 12.44 -21.00 -6.21
C PRO A 132 12.96 -21.15 -7.64
N ILE A 133 13.47 -20.06 -8.21
CA ILE A 133 14.26 -20.14 -9.44
C ILE A 133 15.57 -20.85 -9.09
N ALA A 134 15.55 -22.17 -9.24
CA ALA A 134 16.72 -23.00 -9.46
C ALA A 134 16.96 -23.13 -10.96
#